data_AF-A0A7S1VH05-F1
#
_entry.id   AF-A0A7S1VH05-F1
#
_cell.length_a   1.000
_cell.length_b   1.000
_cell.length_c   1.000
_cell.angle_alpha   90.00
_cell.angle_beta   90.00
_cell.angle_gamma   90.00
#
_symmetry.space_group_name_H-M   'P 1'
#
loop_
_entity.id
_entity.type
_entity.pdbx_description
1 polymer ?
#
loop_
_entity_poly.entity_id
_entity_poly.type
_entity_poly.pdbx_seq_one_letter_code
_entity_poly.pdbx_strand_id
1 'polypeptide(L)'
;KICLEDQVEDKTDTASVIRTNRAFGKHYIPYTKVEDDNGGTAGVVPTLAHKFFETDLPYGLCTWKDIANMLDVDIPLVTEIIFWNQKLIKKEYLTPDGRLEGKDIGECIIPSKMGLTVETLEYGNRT
;
A
#
# COMPACT_ATOMS: atom_id res chain seq x y z
N LYS A 1 -7.04 -20.17 17.31
CA LYS A 1 -8.02 -19.80 16.25
C LYS A 1 -8.54 -18.42 16.60
N ILE A 2 -8.10 -17.35 15.92
CA ILE A 2 -8.74 -16.03 16.09
C ILE A 2 -10.07 -16.15 15.36
N CYS A 3 -11.15 -16.45 16.08
CA CYS A 3 -12.47 -16.53 15.48
C CYS A 3 -13.00 -15.10 15.32
N LEU A 4 -12.88 -14.57 14.10
CA LEU A 4 -13.46 -13.27 13.73
C LEU A 4 -14.99 -13.28 13.75
N GLU A 5 -15.60 -14.48 13.79
CA GLU A 5 -17.05 -14.67 13.72
C GLU A 5 -17.80 -13.91 14.81
N ASP A 6 -17.26 -13.84 16.02
CA ASP A 6 -17.85 -13.15 17.16
C ASP A 6 -17.44 -11.67 17.24
N GLN A 7 -16.62 -11.17 16.32
CA GLN A 7 -16.11 -9.80 16.34
C GLN A 7 -16.82 -8.86 15.36
N VAL A 8 -17.56 -9.43 14.40
CA VAL A 8 -18.26 -8.69 13.33
C VAL A 8 -19.76 -8.77 13.55
N GLU A 9 -20.39 -7.61 13.77
CA GLU A 9 -21.83 -7.50 14.03
C GLU A 9 -22.68 -7.64 12.75
N ASP A 10 -22.27 -6.99 11.66
CA ASP A 10 -22.97 -7.01 10.38
C ASP A 10 -22.09 -7.64 9.29
N LYS A 11 -22.57 -8.75 8.72
CA LYS A 11 -21.86 -9.55 7.70
C LYS A 11 -22.50 -9.42 6.31
N THR A 12 -23.37 -8.44 6.10
CA THR A 12 -24.14 -8.26 4.85
C THR A 12 -23.25 -7.99 3.64
N ASP A 13 -22.20 -7.20 3.83
CA ASP A 13 -21.25 -6.82 2.77
C ASP A 13 -19.87 -6.49 3.36
N THR A 14 -18.84 -6.39 2.50
CA THR A 14 -17.47 -6.12 2.91
C THR A 14 -17.33 -4.83 3.72
N ALA A 15 -18.03 -3.76 3.34
CA ALA A 15 -17.92 -2.48 4.05
C ALA A 15 -18.53 -2.59 5.45
N SER A 16 -19.68 -3.26 5.58
CA SER A 16 -20.35 -3.54 6.85
C SER A 16 -19.51 -4.45 7.74
N VAL A 17 -18.84 -5.46 7.16
CA VAL A 17 -17.89 -6.33 7.86
C VAL A 17 -16.73 -5.52 8.46
N ILE A 18 -16.10 -4.65 7.68
CA ILE A 18 -14.97 -3.84 8.16
C ILE A 18 -15.42 -2.84 9.23
N ARG A 19 -16.52 -2.10 8.99
CA ARG A 19 -17.03 -1.09 9.93
C ARG A 19 -17.46 -1.66 11.27
N THR A 20 -18.04 -2.85 11.28
CA THR A 20 -18.59 -3.47 12.49
C THR A 20 -17.64 -4.46 13.16
N ASN A 21 -16.41 -4.61 12.65
CA ASN A 21 -15.40 -5.45 13.28
C ASN A 21 -14.78 -4.73 14.49
N ARG A 22 -15.08 -5.25 15.69
CA ARG A 22 -14.56 -4.73 16.97
C ARG A 22 -13.03 -4.72 17.06
N ALA A 23 -12.33 -5.56 16.31
CA ALA A 23 -10.87 -5.56 16.27
C ALA A 23 -10.29 -4.26 15.66
N PHE A 24 -10.99 -3.63 14.73
CA PHE A 24 -10.56 -2.35 14.13
C PHE A 24 -10.95 -1.12 14.96
N GLY A 25 -11.88 -1.26 15.91
CA GLY A 25 -12.37 -0.14 16.73
C GLY A 25 -11.32 0.54 17.62
N LYS A 26 -10.14 -0.07 17.80
CA LYS A 26 -8.99 0.50 18.53
C LYS A 26 -7.82 0.89 17.63
N HIS A 27 -7.99 0.81 16.31
CA HIS A 27 -6.94 1.15 15.37
C HIS A 27 -7.00 2.65 15.04
N TYR A 28 -6.04 3.40 15.55
CA TYR A 28 -5.93 4.83 15.29
C TYR A 28 -4.88 5.10 14.22
N ILE A 29 -5.17 6.05 13.33
CA ILE A 29 -4.21 6.52 12.35
C ILE A 29 -3.18 7.42 13.06
N PRO A 30 -1.86 7.22 12.85
CA PRO A 30 -0.83 8.11 13.35
C PRO A 30 -1.06 9.54 12.87
N TYR A 31 -0.98 10.50 13.81
CA TYR A 31 -1.21 11.90 13.51
C TYR A 31 -0.22 12.81 14.25
N THR A 32 0.04 13.96 13.66
CA THR A 32 0.79 15.07 14.24
C THR A 32 -0.19 16.18 14.60
N LYS A 33 0.01 16.80 15.76
CA LYS A 33 -0.78 17.98 16.17
C LYS A 33 -0.31 19.22 15.41
N VAL A 34 -1.27 20.05 15.01
CA VAL A 34 -1.01 21.38 14.47
C VAL A 34 -1.17 22.37 15.60
N GLU A 35 -0.14 23.17 15.87
CA GLU A 35 -0.16 24.18 16.92
C GLU A 35 -0.92 25.44 16.47
N ASP A 36 -1.59 26.11 17.40
CA ASP A 36 -2.14 27.46 17.21
C ASP A 36 -1.14 28.54 17.66
N ASP A 37 -1.47 29.81 17.38
CA ASP A 37 -0.61 30.97 17.69
C ASP A 37 -0.31 31.15 19.19
N ASN A 38 -1.06 30.47 20.08
CA ASN A 38 -0.88 30.50 21.54
C ASN A 38 -0.23 29.22 22.08
N GLY A 39 0.27 28.33 21.21
CA GLY A 39 0.86 27.04 21.61
C GLY A 39 -0.18 25.98 22.02
N GLY A 40 -1.45 26.20 21.73
CA GLY A 40 -2.52 25.20 21.84
C GLY A 40 -2.60 24.30 20.60
N THR A 41 -3.56 23.38 20.56
CA THR A 41 -3.76 22.48 19.38
C THR A 41 -4.90 23.00 18.51
N ALA A 42 -4.56 23.49 17.31
CA ALA A 42 -5.53 23.92 16.29
C ALA A 42 -6.19 22.73 15.57
N GLY A 43 -5.50 21.60 15.47
CA GLY A 43 -5.99 20.42 14.75
C GLY A 43 -4.99 19.26 14.71
N VAL A 44 -5.29 18.25 13.90
CA VAL A 44 -4.40 17.10 13.66
C VAL A 44 -4.30 16.81 12.17
N VAL A 45 -3.12 16.36 11.73
CA VAL A 45 -2.87 15.91 10.36
C VAL A 45 -2.23 14.52 10.38
N PRO A 46 -2.46 13.66 9.37
CA PRO A 46 -1.80 12.36 9.30
C PRO A 46 -0.27 12.49 9.30
N THR A 47 0.41 11.65 10.07
CA THR A 47 1.87 11.57 10.03
C THR A 47 2.29 10.76 8.80
N LEU A 48 2.75 11.46 7.75
CA LEU A 48 3.11 10.83 6.47
C LEU A 48 4.40 10.01 6.53
N ALA A 49 5.34 10.37 7.41
CA ALA A 49 6.56 9.61 7.69
C ALA A 49 6.22 8.39 8.56
N HIS A 50 5.43 7.47 8.02
CA HIS A 50 4.96 6.27 8.68
C HIS A 50 4.86 5.13 7.68
N LYS A 51 5.11 3.90 8.16
CA LYS A 51 5.13 2.67 7.35
C LYS A 51 3.87 2.43 6.49
N PHE A 52 2.72 2.97 6.92
CA PHE A 52 1.47 2.90 6.13
C PHE A 52 1.61 3.54 4.75
N PHE A 53 2.41 4.60 4.63
CA PHE A 53 2.63 5.29 3.37
C PHE A 53 3.92 4.84 2.70
N GLU A 54 4.96 4.53 3.49
CA GLU A 54 6.31 4.29 2.97
C GLU A 54 6.62 2.83 2.62
N THR A 55 6.06 1.85 3.34
CA THR A 55 6.48 0.44 3.22
C THR A 55 5.66 -0.33 2.19
N ASP A 56 4.36 -0.08 2.14
CA ASP A 56 3.45 -0.87 1.28
C ASP A 56 3.66 -0.61 -0.22
N LEU A 57 4.28 0.51 -0.61
CA LEU A 57 4.68 0.77 -1.99
C LEU A 57 5.86 -0.10 -2.45
N PRO A 58 7.08 0.03 -1.88
CA PRO A 58 8.25 -0.68 -2.37
C PRO A 58 8.20 -2.21 -2.14
N TYR A 59 7.50 -2.66 -1.10
CA TYR A 59 7.47 -4.08 -0.72
C TYR A 59 6.12 -4.76 -0.98
N GLY A 60 5.15 -4.05 -1.55
CA GLY A 60 3.81 -4.57 -1.82
C GLY A 60 3.32 -4.20 -3.22
N LEU A 61 2.87 -2.96 -3.40
CA LEU A 61 2.16 -2.54 -4.61
C LEU A 61 3.07 -2.49 -5.85
N CYS A 62 4.33 -2.04 -5.73
CA CYS A 62 5.27 -2.06 -6.86
C CYS A 62 5.61 -3.50 -7.28
N THR A 63 5.79 -4.40 -6.30
CA THR A 63 5.96 -5.84 -6.55
C THR A 63 4.76 -6.44 -7.28
N TRP A 64 3.54 -6.10 -6.84
CA TRP A 64 2.30 -6.53 -7.49
C TRP A 64 2.17 -6.00 -8.91
N LYS A 65 2.51 -4.73 -9.15
CA LYS A 65 2.49 -4.12 -10.48
C LYS A 65 3.50 -4.76 -11.42
N ASP A 66 4.69 -5.12 -10.93
CA ASP A 66 5.70 -5.82 -11.73
C ASP A 66 5.20 -7.20 -12.18
N ILE A 67 4.64 -7.98 -11.26
CA ILE A 67 4.04 -9.29 -11.59
C ILE A 67 2.90 -9.15 -12.60
N ALA A 68 2.01 -8.17 -12.42
CA ALA A 68 0.92 -7.91 -13.35
C ALA A 68 1.43 -7.53 -14.75
N ASN A 69 2.49 -6.72 -14.83
CA ASN A 69 3.13 -6.38 -16.10
C ASN A 69 3.76 -7.61 -16.77
N MET A 70 4.39 -8.51 -16.00
CA MET A 70 4.91 -9.77 -16.53
C MET A 70 3.80 -10.63 -17.15
N LEU A 71 2.62 -10.66 -16.51
CA LEU A 71 1.45 -11.42 -16.95
C LEU A 71 0.60 -10.72 -18.01
N ASP A 72 0.96 -9.51 -18.44
CA ASP A 72 0.16 -8.67 -19.34
C ASP A 72 -1.28 -8.41 -18.83
N VAL A 73 -1.42 -8.21 -17.51
CA VAL A 73 -2.70 -7.92 -16.85
C VAL A 73 -2.74 -6.47 -16.40
N ASP A 74 -3.75 -5.73 -16.86
CA ASP A 74 -3.97 -4.36 -16.38
C ASP A 74 -4.61 -4.33 -14.98
N ILE A 75 -4.09 -3.46 -14.12
CA ILE A 75 -4.50 -3.30 -12.71
C ILE A 75 -4.71 -1.81 -12.37
N PRO A 76 -5.66 -1.13 -13.04
CA PRO A 76 -5.74 0.34 -13.03
C PRO A 76 -5.92 0.92 -11.63
N LEU A 77 -6.68 0.24 -10.75
CA LEU A 77 -6.86 0.68 -9.36
C LEU A 77 -5.54 0.69 -8.58
N VAL A 78 -4.71 -0.35 -8.74
CA VAL A 78 -3.41 -0.43 -8.06
C VAL A 78 -2.48 0.67 -8.59
N THR A 79 -2.49 0.89 -9.91
CA THR A 79 -1.73 1.96 -10.56
C THR A 79 -2.10 3.34 -10.01
N GLU A 80 -3.39 3.66 -9.87
CA GLU A 80 -3.84 4.92 -9.28
C GLU A 80 -3.44 5.07 -7.81
N ILE A 81 -3.50 4.00 -7.02
CA ILE A 81 -3.06 4.01 -5.62
C ILE A 81 -1.55 4.29 -5.53
N ILE A 82 -0.74 3.68 -6.41
CA ILE A 82 0.70 3.92 -6.48
C ILE A 82 0.97 5.40 -6.80
N PHE A 83 0.32 5.95 -7.84
CA PHE A 83 0.50 7.36 -8.23
C PHE A 83 0.11 8.33 -7.11
N TRP A 84 -1.01 8.09 -6.44
CA TRP A 84 -1.45 8.92 -5.33
C TRP A 84 -0.45 8.87 -4.17
N ASN A 85 -0.04 7.68 -3.75
CA ASN A 85 0.78 7.53 -2.55
C ASN A 85 2.24 7.95 -2.81
N GLN A 86 2.83 7.65 -3.98
CA GLN A 86 4.20 8.09 -4.30
C GLN A 86 4.31 9.62 -4.29
N LYS A 87 3.27 10.33 -4.78
CA LYS A 87 3.19 11.79 -4.71
C LYS A 87 3.11 12.28 -3.26
N LEU A 88 2.31 11.60 -2.44
CA LEU A 88 2.13 11.94 -1.02
C LEU A 88 3.46 11.88 -0.24
N ILE A 89 4.30 10.89 -0.52
CA ILE A 89 5.61 10.70 0.12
C ILE A 89 6.78 11.32 -0.66
N LYS A 90 6.49 12.06 -1.74
CA LYS A 90 7.49 12.73 -2.60
C LYS A 90 8.53 11.79 -3.22
N LYS A 91 8.11 10.57 -3.58
CA LYS A 91 8.92 9.57 -4.28
C LYS A 91 8.37 9.28 -5.67
N GLU A 92 9.19 8.63 -6.49
CA GLU A 92 8.82 8.20 -7.83
C GLU A 92 9.28 6.76 -8.09
N TYR A 93 8.32 5.83 -8.07
CA TYR A 93 8.52 4.41 -8.38
C TYR A 93 7.93 4.07 -9.76
N LEU A 94 6.69 4.51 -10.00
CA LEU A 94 6.01 4.41 -11.28
C LEU A 94 6.13 5.74 -12.02
N THR A 95 6.61 5.70 -13.26
CA THR A 95 6.70 6.88 -14.13
C THR A 95 5.34 7.26 -14.69
N PRO A 96 5.15 8.50 -15.21
CA PRO A 96 3.87 8.94 -15.79
C PRO A 96 3.35 8.08 -16.96
N ASP A 97 4.23 7.36 -17.67
CA ASP A 97 3.88 6.39 -18.71
C ASP A 97 3.56 4.98 -18.18
N GLY A 98 3.48 4.82 -16.86
CA GLY A 98 3.05 3.57 -16.22
C GLY A 98 4.14 2.51 -16.08
N ARG A 99 5.42 2.89 -16.23
CA ARG A 99 6.57 1.97 -16.11
C ARG A 99 7.20 2.04 -14.73
N LEU A 100 7.67 0.89 -14.23
CA LEU A 100 8.40 0.78 -12.95
C LEU A 100 9.88 1.16 -13.15
N GLU A 101 10.10 2.42 -13.52
CA GLU A 101 11.40 2.99 -13.88
C GLU A 101 11.65 4.34 -13.19
N GLY A 102 10.83 4.69 -12.19
CA GLY A 102 10.98 5.92 -11.43
C GLY A 102 12.34 5.98 -10.70
N LYS A 103 12.81 7.19 -10.41
CA LYS A 103 14.16 7.41 -9.83
C LYS A 103 14.39 6.68 -8.49
N ASP A 104 13.32 6.39 -7.75
CA ASP A 104 13.38 5.74 -6.44
C ASP A 104 13.10 4.22 -6.52
N ILE A 105 12.95 3.64 -7.73
CA ILE A 105 12.62 2.22 -7.94
C ILE A 105 13.63 1.25 -7.29
N GLY A 106 14.86 1.71 -7.05
CA GLY A 106 15.90 0.92 -6.37
C GLY A 106 15.55 0.52 -4.93
N GLU A 107 14.54 1.15 -4.32
CA GLU A 107 14.03 0.77 -3.01
C GLU A 107 13.05 -0.42 -3.06
N CYS A 108 12.51 -0.73 -4.24
CA CYS A 108 11.43 -1.71 -4.40
C CYS A 108 11.95 -3.13 -4.62
N ILE A 109 11.13 -4.10 -4.23
CA ILE A 109 11.30 -5.51 -4.63
C ILE A 109 10.60 -5.71 -5.96
N ILE A 110 11.39 -5.85 -7.03
CA ILE A 110 10.92 -5.99 -8.40
C ILE A 110 11.32 -7.40 -8.91
N PRO A 111 10.42 -8.39 -8.82
CA PRO A 111 10.68 -9.78 -9.19
C PRO A 111 11.35 -9.97 -10.55
N SER A 112 10.92 -9.23 -11.57
CA SER A 112 11.50 -9.27 -12.91
C SER A 112 12.99 -8.89 -12.92
N LYS A 113 13.38 -7.89 -12.13
CA LYS A 113 14.78 -7.46 -11.96
C LYS A 113 15.60 -8.42 -11.11
N MET A 114 14.95 -9.26 -10.29
CA MET A 114 15.59 -10.33 -9.52
C MET A 114 15.70 -11.65 -10.31
N GLY A 115 15.29 -11.64 -11.58
CA GLY A 115 15.43 -12.76 -12.50
C GLY A 115 14.23 -13.69 -12.55
N LEU A 116 13.10 -13.38 -11.92
CA LEU A 116 11.87 -14.14 -12.14
C LEU A 116 11.33 -13.83 -13.53
N THR A 117 10.84 -14.86 -14.21
CA THR A 117 10.13 -14.76 -15.49
C THR A 117 8.70 -15.21 -15.32
N VAL A 118 7.86 -15.01 -16.33
CA VAL A 118 6.45 -15.45 -16.31
C VAL A 118 6.35 -16.94 -15.99
N GLU A 119 7.24 -17.75 -16.58
CA GLU A 119 7.29 -19.19 -16.40
C GLU A 119 7.64 -19.57 -14.95
N THR A 120 8.50 -18.79 -14.29
CA THR A 120 9.01 -19.12 -12.96
C THR A 120 8.23 -18.48 -11.81
N LEU A 121 7.14 -17.75 -12.06
CA LEU A 121 6.36 -17.08 -11.01
C LEU A 121 5.79 -18.04 -9.95
N GLU A 122 5.37 -19.25 -10.33
CA GLU A 122 4.72 -20.19 -9.41
C GLU A 122 5.71 -20.95 -8.51
N TYR A 123 6.90 -21.25 -9.01
CA TYR A 123 7.87 -22.13 -8.35
C TYR A 123 9.22 -21.46 -8.06
N GLY A 124 9.41 -20.22 -8.52
CA GLY A 124 10.67 -19.48 -8.46
C GLY A 124 11.77 -20.06 -9.35
N ASN A 125 12.96 -19.48 -9.30
CA ASN A 125 14.13 -19.98 -10.03
C ASN A 125 14.81 -21.15 -9.29
N ARG A 126 14.01 -22.08 -8.77
CA ARG A 126 14.52 -23.30 -8.13
C ARG A 126 15.01 -24.23 -9.23
N THR A 127 16.33 -24.30 -9.39
CA THR A 127 17.03 -25.30 -10.21
C THR A 127 16.83 -26.70 -9.66
#